data_AF-M6V204-F1
#
_entry.id   AF-M6V204-F1
#
_cell.length_a   1.000
_cell.length_b   1.000
_cell.length_c   1.000
_cell.angle_alpha   90.00
_cell.angle_beta   90.00
_cell.angle_gamma   90.00
#
_symmetry.space_group_name_H-M   'P 1'
#
loop_
_entity.id
_entity.type
_entity.pdbx_description
1 polymer ?
#
loop_
_entity_poly.entity_id
_entity_poly.type
_entity_poly.pdbx_seq_one_letter_code
_entity_poly.pdbx_strand_id
1 'polypeptide(L)'
;MLDTNICIYIINQKPESVYKKFKKIKLENIFISSITEFELKYGVQKDLHFERNLKVLEEFLGYLNILQFVSKDASKAAKIRVELERVGKPIVHLIF
;
A
#
# COMPACT_ATOMS: atom_id res chain seq x y z
N MET A 1 1.99 3.00 9.01
CA MET A 1 2.21 2.61 7.60
C MET A 1 1.14 1.62 7.20
N LEU A 2 0.44 1.84 6.09
CA LEU A 2 -0.63 0.98 5.58
C LEU A 2 -0.08 0.06 4.47
N ASP A 3 -0.61 -1.16 4.42
CA ASP A 3 -0.48 -2.11 3.30
C ASP A 3 -1.52 -1.74 2.21
N THR A 4 -1.20 -2.01 0.96
CA THR A 4 -2.06 -2.05 -0.22
C THR A 4 -3.43 -2.64 0.05
N ASN A 5 -3.54 -3.79 0.74
CA ASN A 5 -4.85 -4.39 1.07
C ASN A 5 -5.71 -3.46 1.92
N ILE A 6 -5.11 -2.82 2.93
CA ILE A 6 -5.82 -1.88 3.80
C ILE A 6 -6.19 -0.61 3.03
N CYS A 7 -5.32 -0.13 2.14
CA CYS A 7 -5.64 0.97 1.23
C CYS A 7 -6.86 0.65 0.36
N ILE A 8 -6.92 -0.55 -0.24
CA ILE A 8 -8.07 -1.02 -1.03
C ILE A 8 -9.34 -1.05 -0.18
N TYR A 9 -9.26 -1.54 1.07
CA TYR A 9 -10.41 -1.56 1.98
C TYR A 9 -10.93 -0.17 2.32
N ILE A 10 -10.02 0.80 2.50
CA ILE A 10 -10.39 2.19 2.79
C ILE A 10 -11.02 2.85 1.57
N ILE A 11 -10.44 2.68 0.38
CA ILE A 11 -10.96 3.20 -0.89
C ILE A 11 -12.38 2.66 -1.15
N ASN A 12 -12.56 1.35 -0.97
CA ASN A 12 -13.85 0.69 -1.16
C ASN A 12 -14.81 0.87 0.02
N GLN A 13 -14.37 1.54 1.10
CA GLN A 13 -15.10 1.75 2.35
C GLN A 13 -15.62 0.45 2.97
N LYS A 14 -14.89 -0.66 2.76
CA LYS A 14 -15.28 -2.00 3.19
C LYS A 14 -14.07 -2.79 3.72
N PRO A 15 -14.17 -3.37 4.92
CA PRO A 15 -15.30 -3.30 5.85
C PRO A 15 -15.42 -1.91 6.50
N GLU A 16 -16.65 -1.51 6.85
CA GLU A 16 -16.95 -0.19 7.42
C GLU A 16 -16.12 0.12 8.69
N SER A 17 -15.80 -0.90 9.48
CA SER A 17 -14.96 -0.80 10.67
C SER A 17 -13.56 -0.25 10.37
N VAL A 18 -12.95 -0.66 9.26
CA VAL A 18 -11.63 -0.19 8.83
C VAL A 18 -11.71 1.28 8.41
N TYR A 19 -12.73 1.64 7.62
CA TYR A 19 -12.95 3.02 7.19
C TYR A 19 -13.23 3.96 8.37
N LYS A 20 -14.05 3.55 9.34
CA LYS A 20 -14.31 4.31 10.57
C LYS A 20 -13.04 4.51 11.40
N LYS A 21 -12.16 3.50 11.46
CA LYS A 21 -10.88 3.62 12.15
C LYS A 21 -9.96 4.61 11.44
N PHE A 22 -9.87 4.52 10.11
CA PHE A 22 -9.09 5.44 9.29
C PHE A 22 -9.48 6.91 9.52
N LYS A 23 -10.78 7.22 9.54
CA LYS A 23 -11.27 8.59 9.82
C LYS A 23 -10.89 9.18 11.18
N LYS A 24 -10.49 8.35 12.15
CA LYS A 24 -10.07 8.80 13.49
C LYS A 24 -8.57 9.09 13.58
N ILE A 25 -7.79 8.70 12.58
CA ILE A 25 -6.35 8.89 12.55
C ILE A 25 -6.06 10.24 11.90
N LYS A 26 -5.16 11.03 12.50
CA LYS A 26 -4.72 12.28 11.89
C LYS A 26 -3.90 12.02 10.64
N LEU A 27 -4.10 12.81 9.59
CA LEU A 27 -3.51 12.58 8.26
C LEU A 27 -1.97 12.52 8.31
N GLU A 28 -1.33 13.32 9.16
CA GLU A 28 0.13 13.33 9.34
C GLU A 28 0.69 11.98 9.86
N ASN A 29 -0.16 11.11 10.40
CA ASN A 29 0.23 9.81 10.95
C ASN A 29 -0.07 8.65 9.99
N ILE A 30 -0.53 8.94 8.77
CA ILE A 30 -0.89 7.93 7.78
C ILE A 30 0.18 7.90 6.70
N PHE A 31 0.83 6.74 6.56
CA PHE A 31 1.96 6.55 5.65
C PHE A 31 1.77 5.33 4.76
N ILE A 32 2.26 5.40 3.54
CA ILE A 32 2.47 4.23 2.66
C ILE A 32 3.88 4.26 2.09
N SER A 33 4.37 3.14 1.56
CA SER A 33 5.60 3.15 0.77
C SER A 33 5.31 3.51 -0.69
N SER A 34 6.33 3.96 -1.41
CA SER A 34 6.27 4.09 -2.88
C SER A 34 6.00 2.74 -3.58
N ILE A 35 6.28 1.60 -2.95
CA ILE A 35 5.90 0.27 -3.46
C ILE A 35 4.37 0.10 -3.42
N THR A 36 3.76 0.42 -2.28
CA THR A 36 2.29 0.39 -2.14
C THR A 36 1.61 1.36 -3.10
N GLU A 37 2.17 2.55 -3.30
CA GLU A 37 1.67 3.48 -4.33
C GLU A 37 1.71 2.86 -5.72
N PHE A 38 2.82 2.22 -6.10
CA PHE A 38 2.96 1.52 -7.36
C PHE A 38 1.89 0.43 -7.53
N GLU A 39 1.68 -0.43 -6.53
CA GLU A 39 0.69 -1.51 -6.60
C GLU A 39 -0.74 -0.97 -6.78
N LEU A 40 -1.09 0.11 -6.08
CA LEU A 40 -2.40 0.75 -6.22
C LEU A 40 -2.59 1.33 -7.63
N LYS A 41 -1.59 2.06 -8.16
CA LYS A 41 -1.65 2.61 -9.51
C LYS A 41 -1.70 1.51 -10.57
N TYR A 42 -0.90 0.45 -10.43
CA TYR A 42 -0.95 -0.71 -11.31
C TYR A 42 -2.32 -1.40 -11.31
N GLY A 43 -2.93 -1.56 -10.13
CA GLY A 43 -4.28 -2.10 -9.99
C GLY A 43 -5.32 -1.29 -10.75
N VAL A 44 -5.28 0.04 -10.64
CA VAL A 44 -6.18 0.95 -11.37
C VAL A 44 -5.95 0.88 -12.88
N GLN A 45 -4.70 0.84 -13.34
CA GLN A 45 -4.36 0.75 -14.77
C GLN A 45 -4.91 -0.51 -15.44
N LYS A 46 -5.14 -1.58 -14.69
CA LYS A 46 -5.73 -2.84 -15.19
C LYS A 46 -7.26 -2.87 -15.14
N ASP A 47 -7.90 -1.89 -14.52
CA ASP A 47 -9.35 -1.88 -14.34
C ASP A 47 -10.07 -1.37 -15.61
N LEU A 48 -11.22 -1.98 -15.91
CA LEU A 48 -12.08 -1.57 -17.02
C LEU A 48 -12.67 -0.15 -16.81
N HIS A 49 -12.73 0.34 -15.58
CA HIS A 49 -13.24 1.66 -15.19
C HIS A 49 -12.11 2.63 -14.82
N PHE A 50 -11.00 2.57 -15.57
CA PHE A 50 -9.77 3.31 -15.33
C PHE A 50 -9.97 4.77 -14.90
N GLU A 51 -10.66 5.60 -15.70
CA GLU A 51 -10.79 7.04 -15.41
C GLU A 51 -11.47 7.33 -14.06
N ARG A 52 -12.53 6.57 -13.75
CA ARG A 52 -13.25 6.69 -12.48
C ARG A 52 -12.34 6.29 -11.31
N ASN A 53 -11.66 5.15 -11.44
CA ASN A 53 -10.86 4.60 -10.36
C ASN A 53 -9.56 5.40 -10.15
N LEU A 54 -9.02 6.00 -11.20
CA LEU A 54 -7.87 6.90 -11.12
C LEU A 54 -8.20 8.13 -10.27
N LYS A 55 -9.33 8.78 -10.53
CA LYS A 55 -9.73 9.96 -9.75
C LYS A 55 -9.87 9.64 -8.25
N VAL A 56 -10.55 8.52 -7.94
CA VAL A 56 -10.71 8.07 -6.55
C VAL A 56 -9.36 7.76 -5.91
N LEU A 57 -8.44 7.13 -6.64
CA LEU A 57 -7.10 6.83 -6.14
C LEU A 57 -6.30 8.10 -5.86
N GLU A 58 -6.28 9.07 -6.78
CA GLU A 58 -5.54 10.32 -6.60
C GLU A 58 -6.08 11.15 -5.42
N GLU A 59 -7.41 11.21 -5.25
CA GLU A 59 -8.02 11.80 -4.05
C GLU A 59 -7.58 11.07 -2.78
N PHE A 60 -7.54 9.73 -2.81
CA PHE A 60 -7.11 8.93 -1.67
C PHE A 60 -5.63 9.16 -1.33
N LEU A 61 -4.74 9.14 -2.33
CA LEU A 61 -3.30 9.38 -2.16
C LEU A 61 -3.01 10.77 -1.58
N GLY A 62 -3.85 11.77 -1.88
CA GLY A 62 -3.76 13.11 -1.28
C GLY A 62 -3.90 13.15 0.24
N TYR A 63 -4.46 12.11 0.87
CA TYR A 63 -4.56 11.98 2.32
C TYR A 63 -3.37 11.25 2.97
N LEU A 64 -2.43 10.73 2.19
CA LEU A 64 -1.36 9.85 2.67
C LEU A 64 0.00 10.52 2.54
N ASN A 65 0.90 10.17 3.47
CA ASN A 65 2.30 10.51 3.36
C ASN A 65 3.06 9.36 2.69
N ILE A 66 3.66 9.60 1.54
CA ILE A 66 4.37 8.58 0.77
C ILE A 66 5.84 8.59 1.17
N LEU A 67 6.33 7.46 1.69
CA LEU A 67 7.73 7.24 2.01
C LEU A 67 8.44 6.58 0.84
N GLN A 68 9.54 7.16 0.40
CA GLN A 68 10.36 6.60 -0.67
C GLN A 68 11.03 5.30 -0.22
N PHE A 69 10.89 4.25 -1.03
CA PHE A 69 11.66 3.04 -0.87
C PHE A 69 13.03 3.20 -1.55
N VAL A 70 14.09 3.34 -0.76
CA VAL A 70 15.44 3.61 -1.28
C VAL A 70 16.36 2.39 -1.17
N SER A 71 17.56 2.46 -1.76
CA SER A 71 18.55 1.36 -1.79
C SER A 71 18.86 0.77 -0.40
N LYS A 72 18.86 1.60 0.65
CA LYS A 72 19.05 1.14 2.04
C LYS A 72 17.91 0.24 2.52
N ASP A 73 16.67 0.55 2.14
CA ASP A 73 15.50 -0.25 2.49
C ASP A 73 15.50 -1.55 1.69
N ALA A 74 15.87 -1.51 0.41
CA ALA A 74 16.06 -2.68 -0.43
C ALA A 74 17.07 -3.66 0.19
N SER A 75 18.20 -3.15 0.66
CA SER A 75 19.23 -3.96 1.31
C SER A 75 18.72 -4.66 2.58
N LYS A 76 17.85 -4.00 3.36
CA LYS A 76 17.24 -4.59 4.56
C LYS A 76 16.17 -5.62 4.19
N ALA A 77 15.30 -5.28 3.23
CA ALA A 77 14.23 -6.16 2.77
C ALA A 77 14.78 -7.47 2.22
N ALA A 78 15.88 -7.42 1.45
CA ALA A 78 16.55 -8.61 0.93
C ALA A 78 17.04 -9.55 2.05
N LYS A 79 17.66 -9.00 3.11
CA LYS A 79 18.10 -9.79 4.27
C LYS A 79 16.92 -10.49 4.95
N ILE A 80 15.85 -9.75 5.22
CA ILE A 80 14.63 -10.28 5.84
C ILE A 80 14.03 -11.40 4.98
N ARG A 81 13.98 -11.23 3.66
CA ARG A 81 13.43 -12.24 2.74
C ARG A 81 14.23 -13.54 2.78
N VAL A 82 15.56 -13.47 2.76
CA VAL A 82 16.44 -14.65 2.87
C VAL A 82 16.24 -15.37 4.22
N GLU A 83 16.11 -14.62 5.31
CA GLU A 83 15.85 -15.20 6.64
C GLU A 83 14.50 -15.93 6.68
N LEU A 84 13.46 -15.32 6.09
CA LEU A 84 12.13 -15.89 6.01
C LEU A 84 12.06 -17.16 5.15
N GLU A 85 12.78 -17.18 4.03
CA GLU A 85 12.92 -18.37 3.18
C GLU A 85 13.62 -19.51 3.93
N ARG A 86 14.68 -19.22 4.69
CA ARG A 86 15.40 -20.22 5.49
C ARG A 86 14.54 -20.88 6.56
N VAL A 87 13.57 -20.16 7.11
CA VAL A 87 12.64 -20.69 8.12
C VAL A 87 11.34 -21.22 7.52
N GLY A 88 11.26 -21.37 6.19
CA GLY A 88 10.10 -21.92 5.49
C GLY A 88 8.86 -21.02 5.49
N LYS A 89 9.04 -19.70 5.62
CA LYS A 89 7.96 -18.70 5.62
C LYS A 89 8.15 -17.64 4.51
N PRO A 90 8.24 -18.04 3.23
CA PRO A 90 8.50 -17.10 2.15
C PRO A 90 7.39 -16.06 2.01
N ILE A 91 7.76 -14.81 1.72
CA ILE A 91 6.84 -13.76 1.30
C ILE A 91 7.01 -13.55 -0.20
N VAL A 92 5.95 -13.77 -0.96
CA VAL A 92 6.01 -13.80 -2.43
C VAL A 92 6.01 -12.40 -3.03
N HIS A 93 5.22 -11.45 -2.50
CA HIS A 93 4.91 -10.17 -3.16
C HIS A 93 5.88 -9.01 -2.95
N LEU A 94 6.99 -9.17 -2.23
CA LEU A 94 7.70 -8.00 -1.69
C LEU A 94 8.32 -7.06 -2.75
N ILE A 95 8.60 -7.54 -3.98
CA ILE A 95 9.22 -6.72 -5.04
C ILE A 95 8.81 -7.28 -6.43
N PHE A 96 7.51 -7.58 -6.64
CA PHE A 96 6.92 -8.43 -7.70
C PHE A 96 6.82 -9.92 -7.34
#